data_AF-A0A6N7AQ97-F1
#
_entry.id   AF-A0A6N7AQ97-F1
#
_cell.length_a   1.000
_cell.length_b   1.000
_cell.length_c   1.000
_cell.angle_alpha   90.00
_cell.angle_beta   90.00
_cell.angle_gamma   90.00
#
_symmetry.space_group_name_H-M   'P 1'
#
loop_
_entity.id
_entity.type
_entity.pdbx_description
1 polymer ?
#
loop_
_entity_poly.entity_id
_entity_poly.type
_entity_poly.pdbx_seq_one_letter_code
_entity_poly.pdbx_strand_id
1 'polypeptide(L)'
;MGKLALYNDEAKRLFVREGFSIDAILGMLDKKVSRKTLFNWKVDGQWEAKRKEYLEQTKEIKTQLKDLVDLTLKNATANPTPKNILALLRSIQAYESYGGIRPSFEGTADEKGGKDNFSPENLKKVSETIQAIYGLKA
;
A
#
# COMPACT_ATOMS: atom_id res chain seq x y z
N MET A 1 7.98 -5.09 -31.76
CA MET A 1 6.82 -4.67 -30.96
C MET A 1 6.41 -3.27 -31.40
N GLY A 2 5.21 -3.07 -31.96
CA GLY A 2 4.79 -1.78 -32.52
C GLY A 2 4.44 -0.75 -31.44
N LYS A 3 4.67 0.55 -31.71
CA LYS A 3 4.38 1.68 -30.79
C LYS A 3 2.97 1.64 -30.18
N LEU A 4 1.99 1.13 -30.92
CA LEU A 4 0.61 0.95 -30.46
C LEU A 4 0.46 -0.05 -29.30
N ALA A 5 1.25 -1.12 -29.27
CA ALA A 5 1.19 -2.09 -28.18
C ALA A 5 1.66 -1.47 -26.85
N LEU A 6 2.71 -0.66 -26.91
CA LEU A 6 3.25 0.04 -25.74
C LEU A 6 2.24 1.05 -25.15
N TYR A 7 1.52 1.78 -26.00
CA TYR A 7 0.45 2.68 -25.53
C TYR A 7 -0.77 1.92 -24.99
N ASN A 8 -1.05 0.72 -25.49
CA ASN A 8 -2.14 -0.12 -24.96
C ASN A 8 -1.81 -0.59 -23.54
N ASP A 9 -0.62 -1.15 -23.33
CA ASP A 9 -0.20 -1.64 -22.01
C ASP A 9 -0.18 -0.51 -20.97
N GLU A 10 0.33 0.66 -21.36
CA GLU A 10 0.37 1.82 -20.47
C GLU A 10 -1.04 2.36 -20.17
N ALA A 11 -1.91 2.51 -21.18
CA ALA A 11 -3.29 2.92 -20.97
C ALA A 11 -4.06 1.94 -20.07
N LYS A 12 -3.85 0.63 -20.26
CA LYS A 12 -4.43 -0.41 -19.40
C LYS A 12 -3.95 -0.27 -17.97
N ARG A 13 -2.66 -0.02 -17.74
CA ARG A 13 -2.09 0.22 -16.40
C ARG A 13 -2.76 1.42 -15.72
N LEU A 14 -2.84 2.55 -16.42
CA LEU A 14 -3.45 3.80 -15.93
C LEU A 14 -4.95 3.61 -15.60
N PHE A 15 -5.68 2.86 -16.42
CA PHE A 15 -7.11 2.61 -16.18
C PHE A 15 -7.37 1.61 -15.05
N VAL A 16 -6.70 0.45 -15.10
CA VAL A 16 -6.97 -0.69 -14.21
C VAL A 16 -6.37 -0.46 -12.82
N ARG A 17 -5.12 -0.01 -12.75
CA ARG A 17 -4.39 0.10 -11.47
C ARG A 17 -4.51 1.48 -10.86
N GLU A 18 -4.32 2.53 -11.66
CA GLU A 18 -4.34 3.92 -11.16
C GLU A 18 -5.75 4.53 -11.19
N GLY A 19 -6.71 3.86 -11.85
CA GLY A 19 -8.11 4.22 -11.81
C GLY A 19 -8.51 5.45 -12.62
N PHE A 20 -7.65 5.91 -13.52
CA PHE A 20 -7.91 7.08 -14.36
C PHE A 20 -9.04 6.86 -15.36
N SER A 21 -9.75 7.94 -15.69
CA SER A 21 -10.74 7.94 -16.77
C SER A 21 -10.06 7.92 -18.14
N ILE A 22 -10.78 7.49 -19.18
CA ILE A 22 -10.29 7.52 -20.56
C ILE A 22 -9.84 8.93 -20.97
N ASP A 23 -10.53 9.97 -20.49
CA ASP A 23 -10.22 11.36 -20.81
C ASP A 23 -8.95 11.86 -20.14
N ALA A 24 -8.70 11.44 -18.90
CA ALA A 24 -7.43 11.70 -18.23
C ALA A 24 -6.28 11.00 -18.96
N ILE A 25 -6.47 9.74 -19.36
CA ILE A 25 -5.46 8.95 -20.09
C ILE A 25 -5.15 9.57 -21.45
N LEU A 26 -6.14 10.12 -22.15
CA LEU A 26 -5.92 10.85 -23.42
C LEU A 26 -5.00 12.05 -23.26
N GLY A 27 -5.16 12.79 -22.16
CA GLY A 27 -4.28 13.90 -21.81
C GLY A 27 -2.86 13.43 -21.50
N MET A 28 -2.72 12.35 -20.73
CA MET A 28 -1.43 11.81 -20.31
C MET A 28 -0.63 11.20 -21.47
N LEU A 29 -1.30 10.59 -22.44
CA LEU A 29 -0.67 10.01 -23.63
C LEU A 29 -0.43 11.05 -24.74
N ASP A 30 -0.56 12.35 -24.45
CA ASP A 30 -0.31 13.46 -25.37
C ASP A 30 -0.98 13.26 -26.74
N LYS A 31 -2.25 12.81 -26.72
CA LYS A 31 -3.05 12.54 -27.93
C LYS A 31 -2.42 11.58 -28.94
N LYS A 32 -1.42 10.76 -28.54
CA LYS A 32 -0.78 9.77 -29.41
C LYS A 32 -1.72 8.63 -29.83
N VAL A 33 -2.84 8.50 -29.14
CA VAL A 33 -3.94 7.58 -29.44
C VAL A 33 -5.27 8.31 -29.38
N SER A 34 -6.19 7.93 -30.27
CA SER A 34 -7.53 8.53 -30.31
C SER A 34 -8.41 8.00 -29.18
N ARG A 35 -9.44 8.78 -28.78
CA ARG A 35 -10.45 8.33 -27.80
C ARG A 35 -11.12 7.02 -28.23
N LYS A 36 -11.42 6.88 -29.52
CA LYS A 36 -12.01 5.67 -30.10
C LYS A 36 -11.09 4.46 -29.93
N THR A 37 -9.78 4.63 -30.14
CA THR A 37 -8.78 3.57 -29.95
C THR A 37 -8.72 3.09 -28.50
N LEU A 38 -8.67 4.02 -27.53
CA LEU A 38 -8.68 3.67 -26.11
C LEU A 38 -9.97 2.97 -25.69
N PHE A 39 -11.11 3.42 -26.22
CA PHE A 39 -12.39 2.79 -25.95
C PHE A 39 -12.44 1.34 -26.48
N ASN A 40 -11.98 1.12 -27.72
CA ASN A 40 -11.89 -0.23 -28.29
C ASN A 40 -10.99 -1.12 -27.43
N TRP A 41 -9.80 -0.66 -27.04
CA TRP A 41 -8.91 -1.43 -26.17
C TRP A 41 -9.51 -1.75 -24.80
N LYS A 42 -10.26 -0.81 -24.23
CA LYS A 42 -10.98 -1.01 -22.97
C LYS A 42 -12.00 -2.14 -23.08
N VAL A 43 -12.76 -2.17 -24.17
CA VAL A 43 -13.78 -3.18 -24.45
C VAL A 43 -13.12 -4.53 -24.76
N ASP A 44 -12.24 -4.57 -25.77
CA ASP A 44 -11.55 -5.79 -26.22
C ASP A 44 -10.72 -6.43 -25.10
N GLY A 45 -10.07 -5.59 -24.30
CA GLY A 45 -9.24 -6.02 -23.18
C GLY A 45 -10.01 -6.26 -21.89
N GLN A 46 -11.32 -6.04 -21.86
CA GLN A 46 -12.20 -6.16 -20.68
C GLN A 46 -11.64 -5.42 -19.45
N TRP A 47 -11.20 -4.17 -19.62
CA TRP A 47 -10.49 -3.46 -18.55
C TRP A 47 -11.33 -3.19 -17.32
N GLU A 48 -12.65 -3.05 -17.46
CA GLU A 48 -13.56 -2.88 -16.32
C GLU A 48 -13.58 -4.12 -15.42
N ALA A 49 -13.64 -5.31 -16.02
CA ALA A 49 -13.58 -6.56 -15.26
C ALA A 49 -12.24 -6.70 -14.54
N LYS A 50 -11.13 -6.40 -15.24
CA LYS A 50 -9.78 -6.40 -14.65
C LYS A 50 -9.61 -5.37 -13.55
N ARG A 51 -10.23 -4.20 -13.67
CA ARG A 51 -10.24 -3.16 -12.63
C ARG A 51 -11.00 -3.64 -11.40
N LYS A 52 -12.18 -4.25 -11.60
CA LYS A 52 -12.96 -4.82 -10.50
C LYS A 52 -12.17 -5.90 -9.76
N GLU A 53 -11.58 -6.84 -10.49
CA GLU A 53 -10.74 -7.90 -9.94
C GLU A 53 -9.53 -7.32 -9.18
N TYR A 54 -8.83 -6.34 -9.76
CA TYR A 54 -7.72 -5.67 -9.10
C TYR A 54 -8.15 -5.01 -7.78
N LEU A 55 -9.30 -4.33 -7.76
CA LEU A 55 -9.83 -3.70 -6.55
C LEU A 55 -10.26 -4.73 -5.49
N GLU A 56 -10.80 -5.87 -5.90
CA GLU A 56 -11.16 -6.98 -5.00
C GLU A 56 -9.92 -7.61 -4.38
N GLN A 57 -8.92 -7.97 -5.19
CA GLN A 57 -7.62 -8.46 -4.71
C GLN A 57 -6.95 -7.44 -3.78
N THR A 58 -7.04 -6.15 -4.11
CA THR A 58 -6.46 -5.09 -3.29
C THR A 58 -7.17 -4.96 -1.94
N LYS A 59 -8.50 -5.10 -1.91
CA LYS A 59 -9.26 -5.13 -0.64
C LYS A 59 -8.90 -6.34 0.21
N GLU A 60 -8.71 -7.49 -0.40
CA GLU A 60 -8.33 -8.72 0.29
C GLU A 60 -6.95 -8.58 0.95
N ILE A 61 -5.95 -8.13 0.19
CA ILE A 61 -4.59 -7.89 0.71
C ILE A 61 -4.61 -6.86 1.84
N LYS A 62 -5.38 -5.78 1.70
CA LYS A 62 -5.51 -4.76 2.76
C LYS A 62 -6.13 -5.34 4.04
N THR A 63 -7.12 -6.23 3.90
CA THR A 63 -7.71 -6.94 5.05
C THR A 63 -6.68 -7.85 5.71
N GLN A 64 -5.95 -8.65 4.93
CA GLN A 64 -4.90 -9.54 5.45
C GLN A 64 -3.79 -8.76 6.19
N LEU A 65 -3.36 -7.62 5.65
CA LEU A 65 -2.37 -6.76 6.32
C LEU A 65 -2.91 -6.16 7.62
N LYS A 66 -4.19 -5.81 7.67
CA LYS A 66 -4.84 -5.36 8.92
C LYS A 66 -4.84 -6.48 9.96
N ASP A 67 -5.24 -7.69 9.57
CA ASP A 67 -5.26 -8.85 10.47
C ASP A 67 -3.85 -9.17 11.01
N LEU A 68 -2.82 -8.98 10.18
CA LEU A 68 -1.41 -9.12 10.59
C LEU A 68 -1.00 -8.05 11.62
N VAL A 69 -1.41 -6.80 11.43
CA VAL A 69 -1.19 -5.72 12.42
C VAL A 69 -1.88 -6.07 13.73
N ASP A 70 -3.13 -6.51 13.69
CA ASP A 70 -3.89 -6.88 14.90
C ASP A 70 -3.24 -8.05 15.64
N LEU A 71 -2.73 -9.06 14.91
CA LEU A 71 -2.02 -10.20 15.48
C LEU A 71 -0.69 -9.78 16.13
N THR A 72 0.12 -9.00 15.42
CA THR A 72 1.43 -8.54 15.93
C THR A 72 1.27 -7.58 17.09
N LEU A 73 0.21 -6.76 17.12
CA LEU A 73 -0.14 -5.91 18.23
C LEU A 73 -0.45 -6.73 19.47
N LYS A 74 -1.33 -7.74 19.37
CA LYS A 74 -1.66 -8.66 20.47
C LYS A 74 -0.42 -9.36 21.03
N ASN A 75 0.49 -9.79 20.16
CA ASN A 75 1.73 -10.45 20.58
C ASN A 75 2.71 -9.48 21.27
N ALA A 76 2.81 -8.25 20.77
CA ALA A 76 3.66 -7.22 21.36
C ALA A 76 3.12 -6.73 22.71
N THR A 77 1.81 -6.62 22.88
CA THR A 77 1.20 -6.24 24.16
C THR A 77 1.27 -7.35 25.20
N ALA A 78 1.10 -8.61 24.79
CA ALA A 78 1.22 -9.75 25.70
C ALA A 78 2.69 -10.05 26.10
N ASN A 79 3.64 -9.87 25.18
CA ASN A 79 5.06 -10.10 25.43
C ASN A 79 5.93 -9.10 24.64
N PRO A 80 6.31 -7.96 25.24
CA PRO A 80 7.01 -6.87 24.57
C PRO A 80 8.50 -7.18 24.38
N THR A 81 8.81 -8.24 23.63
CA THR A 81 10.18 -8.54 23.19
C THR A 81 10.57 -7.64 22.02
N PRO A 82 11.87 -7.34 21.83
CA PRO A 82 12.34 -6.57 20.67
C PRO A 82 11.88 -7.18 19.34
N LYS A 83 11.84 -8.52 19.25
CA LYS A 83 11.35 -9.24 18.07
C LYS A 83 9.87 -8.95 17.79
N ASN A 84 9.01 -8.97 18.81
CA ASN A 84 7.58 -8.75 18.64
C ASN A 84 7.26 -7.28 18.30
N ILE A 85 8.01 -6.34 18.90
CA ILE A 85 7.89 -4.90 18.59
C ILE A 85 8.32 -4.61 17.16
N LEU A 86 9.43 -5.19 16.70
CA LEU A 86 9.88 -5.06 15.31
C LEU A 86 8.87 -5.65 14.33
N ALA A 87 8.28 -6.81 14.64
CA ALA A 87 7.23 -7.41 13.81
C ALA A 87 6.00 -6.48 13.68
N LEU A 88 5.58 -5.84 14.78
CA LEU A 88 4.50 -4.85 14.75
C LEU A 88 4.85 -3.66 13.85
N LEU A 89 6.02 -3.05 14.03
CA LEU A 89 6.44 -1.90 13.22
C LEU A 89 6.50 -2.22 11.72
N ARG A 90 7.02 -3.40 11.36
CA ARG A 90 7.07 -3.85 9.96
C ARG A 90 5.68 -4.11 9.39
N SER A 91 4.76 -4.65 10.18
CA SER A 91 3.39 -4.88 9.72
C SER A 91 2.63 -3.57 9.49
N ILE A 92 2.83 -2.57 10.36
CA ILE A 92 2.27 -1.21 10.19
C ILE A 92 2.85 -0.56 8.93
N GLN A 93 4.17 -0.62 8.75
CA GLN A 93 4.83 -0.09 7.55
C GLN A 93 4.29 -0.71 6.26
N ALA A 94 4.07 -2.02 6.25
CA ALA A 94 3.50 -2.73 5.11
C ALA A 94 2.04 -2.30 4.84
N TYR A 95 1.23 -2.15 5.89
CA TYR A 95 -0.16 -1.69 5.79
C TYR A 95 -0.27 -0.28 5.21
N GLU A 96 0.55 0.66 5.68
CA GLU A 96 0.58 2.05 5.21
C GLU A 96 1.04 2.14 3.75
N SER A 97 2.15 1.46 3.42
CA SER A 97 2.71 1.43 2.06
C SER A 97 1.70 0.92 1.04
N TYR A 98 0.89 -0.07 1.43
CA TYR A 98 -0.13 -0.65 0.56
C TYR A 98 -1.30 0.32 0.27
N GLY A 99 -1.56 1.26 1.18
CA GLY A 99 -2.54 2.33 0.97
C GLY A 99 -2.04 3.49 0.09
N GLY A 100 -0.81 3.42 -0.44
CA GLY A 100 -0.19 4.53 -1.15
C GLY A 100 0.26 5.68 -0.24
N ILE A 101 0.14 5.51 1.09
CA ILE A 101 0.72 6.41 2.07
C ILE A 101 2.16 5.96 2.23
N ARG A 102 3.14 6.78 1.82
CA ARG A 102 4.54 6.51 2.17
C ARG A 102 4.64 6.50 3.69
N PRO A 103 4.99 5.38 4.34
CA PRO A 103 5.18 5.37 5.77
C PRO A 103 6.34 6.31 6.11
N SER A 104 6.08 7.37 6.86
CA SER A 104 7.11 8.21 7.46
C SER A 104 7.63 7.51 8.71
N PHE A 105 8.32 6.39 8.51
CA PHE A 105 9.20 5.82 9.52
C PHE A 105 10.62 5.89 8.95
N GLU A 106 11.27 7.04 9.12
CA GLU A 106 12.72 7.14 9.02
C GLU A 106 13.34 6.41 10.23
N GLY A 107 13.35 5.09 10.13
CA GLY A 107 13.99 4.20 11.06
C GLY A 107 14.41 2.99 10.26
N THR A 108 15.57 3.08 9.62
CA THR A 108 16.24 1.88 9.12
C THR A 108 16.50 1.01 10.34
N ALA A 109 15.74 -0.08 10.46
CA ALA A 109 16.16 -1.18 11.32
C ALA A 109 17.39 -1.80 10.64
N ASP A 110 18.53 -1.14 10.80
CA ASP A 110 19.81 -1.76 10.60
C ASP A 110 19.90 -2.85 11.65
N GLU A 111 20.24 -4.07 11.24
CA GLU A 111 20.50 -5.21 12.14
C GLU A 111 21.67 -4.95 13.13
N LYS A 112 22.21 -3.73 13.13
CA LYS A 112 23.25 -3.20 14.03
C LYS A 112 22.81 -1.94 14.80
N GLY A 113 21.51 -1.65 14.90
CA GLY A 113 20.99 -0.52 15.67
C GLY A 113 21.25 -0.69 17.17
N GLY A 114 22.13 0.14 17.71
CA GLY A 114 22.59 0.12 19.09
C GLY A 114 21.45 0.13 20.11
N LYS A 115 21.72 -0.47 21.28
CA LYS A 115 20.81 -0.66 22.42
C LYS A 115 20.13 0.61 22.93
N ASP A 116 20.55 1.79 22.49
CA ASP A 116 20.13 3.09 23.02
C ASP A 116 18.80 3.60 22.45
N ASN A 117 18.34 3.11 21.29
CA ASN A 117 17.04 3.53 20.73
C ASN A 117 15.82 2.83 21.35
N PHE A 118 16.04 1.83 22.21
CA PHE A 118 14.99 0.98 22.79
C PHE A 118 14.90 1.10 24.32
N SER A 119 15.23 2.26 24.88
CA SER A 119 15.02 2.51 26.31
C SER A 119 13.52 2.32 26.66
N PRO A 120 13.20 1.86 27.90
CA PRO A 120 11.82 1.72 28.35
C PRO A 120 10.98 2.99 28.19
N GLU A 121 11.60 4.18 28.28
CA GLU A 121 10.93 5.46 28.05
C GLU A 121 10.54 5.68 26.57
N ASN A 122 11.39 5.28 25.63
CA ASN A 122 11.10 5.40 24.20
C ASN A 122 10.00 4.44 23.76
N LEU A 123 10.00 3.23 24.32
CA LEU A 123 8.93 2.24 24.09
C LEU A 123 7.59 2.71 24.65
N LYS A 124 7.61 3.39 25.81
CA LYS A 124 6.41 3.97 26.41
C LYS A 124 5.83 5.08 25.52
N LYS A 125 6.67 5.98 25.00
CA LYS A 125 6.27 7.03 24.05
C LYS A 125 5.68 6.46 22.76
N VAL A 126 6.26 5.39 22.21
CA VAL A 126 5.72 4.70 21.03
C VAL A 126 4.35 4.08 21.35
N SER A 127 4.20 3.45 22.51
CA SER A 127 2.91 2.89 22.93
C SER A 127 1.83 3.95 23.13
N GLU A 128 2.18 5.10 23.74
CA GLU A 128 1.29 6.24 23.96
C GLU A 128 0.88 6.89 22.63
N THR A 129 1.81 6.96 21.66
CA THR A 129 1.53 7.50 20.32
C THR A 129 0.61 6.59 19.53
N ILE A 130 0.81 5.26 19.59
CA ILE A 130 -0.08 4.28 18.97
C ILE A 130 -1.48 4.33 19.62
N GLN A 131 -1.56 4.45 20.95
CA GLN A 131 -2.84 4.61 21.66
C GLN A 131 -3.55 5.92 21.30
N ALA A 132 -2.82 7.02 21.14
CA ALA A 132 -3.37 8.33 20.78
C ALA A 132 -3.85 8.40 19.32
N ILE A 133 -3.13 7.76 18.39
CA ILE A 133 -3.48 7.74 16.96
C ILE A 133 -4.67 6.82 16.69
N TYR A 134 -4.75 5.68 17.37
CA TYR A 134 -5.76 4.64 17.10
C TYR A 134 -6.89 4.55 18.14
N GLY A 135 -6.89 5.39 19.18
CA GLY A 135 -7.98 5.46 20.16
C GLY A 135 -8.19 4.18 20.98
N LEU A 136 -7.15 3.35 21.13
CA LEU A 136 -7.21 2.10 21.88
C LEU A 136 -7.09 2.40 23.38
N LYS A 137 -8.21 2.41 24.10
CA LYS A 137 -8.21 2.39 25.57
C LYS A 137 -7.68 1.03 26.06
N ALA A 138 -6.87 1.11 27.12
CA ALA A 138 -6.29 0.00 27.85
C ALA A 138 -7.34 -1.02 28.35
#